data_AF-A0A3C0JRC7-F1
#
_entry.id   AF-A0A3C0JRC7-F1
#
_cell.length_a   1.000
_cell.length_b   1.000
_cell.length_c   1.000
_cell.angle_alpha   90.00
_cell.angle_beta   90.00
_cell.angle_gamma   90.00
#
_symmetry.space_group_name_H-M   'P 1'
#
loop_
_entity.id
_entity.type
_entity.pdbx_description
1 polymer ?
#
loop_
_entity_poly.entity_id
_entity_poly.type
_entity_poly.pdbx_seq_one_letter_code
_entity_poly.pdbx_strand_id
1 'polypeptide(L)'
;RTPSPGLLAKLATMRSEDQFTTFITIGELVYGVHRSNRKEYLLRQFEERLWPMVHILPFDSSAAEAFGGIRAELERAGAPLAKPDLSIGAIALTNNLTVVAGNVRHFARIPGLQVENWI
;
A
#
# COMPACT_ATOMS: atom_id res chain seq x y z
N ARG A 1 3.96 -1.29 16.09
CA ARG A 1 5.17 -0.46 15.88
C ARG A 1 4.74 0.99 15.87
N THR A 2 5.61 1.92 16.29
CA THR A 2 5.35 3.36 16.17
C THR A 2 5.56 3.79 14.72
N PRO A 3 4.66 4.61 14.13
CA PRO A 3 4.85 5.12 12.77
C PRO A 3 6.12 5.98 12.65
N SER A 4 6.72 6.05 11.46
CA SER A 4 7.87 6.94 11.21
C SER A 4 7.46 8.40 11.41
N PRO A 5 8.21 9.21 12.18
CA PRO A 5 7.94 10.64 12.32
C PRO A 5 7.97 11.37 10.98
N GLY A 6 8.85 10.98 10.06
CA GLY A 6 8.95 11.58 8.73
C GLY A 6 7.69 11.34 7.89
N LEU A 7 7.16 10.12 7.94
CA LEU A 7 5.89 9.76 7.32
C LEU A 7 4.73 10.59 7.88
N LEU A 8 4.62 10.69 9.21
CA LEU A 8 3.54 11.46 9.84
C LEU A 8 3.63 12.95 9.51
N ALA A 9 4.83 13.52 9.50
CA ALA A 9 5.05 14.92 9.15
C ALA A 9 4.66 15.20 7.70
N LYS A 10 5.01 14.32 6.75
CA LYS A 10 4.63 14.43 5.34
C LYS A 10 3.11 14.31 5.16
N LEU A 11 2.48 13.29 5.76
CA LEU A 11 1.02 13.11 5.68
C LEU A 11 0.26 14.33 6.24
N ALA A 12 0.75 14.95 7.31
CA ALA A 12 0.14 16.15 7.88
C ALA A 12 0.18 17.38 6.95
N THR A 13 1.04 17.38 5.93
CA THR A 13 1.10 18.45 4.91
C THR A 13 0.23 18.18 3.68
N MET A 14 -0.31 16.97 3.54
CA MET A 14 -1.16 16.58 2.42
C MET A 14 -2.63 16.69 2.79
N ARG A 15 -3.47 17.03 1.80
CA ARG A 15 -4.92 17.02 2.00
C ARG A 15 -5.41 15.59 2.16
N SER A 16 -6.43 15.35 2.97
CA SER A 16 -6.91 13.99 3.25
C SER A 16 -7.45 13.28 1.99
N GLU A 17 -8.03 14.02 1.05
CA GLU A 17 -8.48 13.52 -0.25
C GLU A 17 -7.34 12.99 -1.15
N ASP A 18 -6.10 13.39 -0.89
CA ASP A 18 -4.92 12.95 -1.63
C ASP A 18 -4.18 11.80 -0.92
N GLN A 19 -4.73 11.28 0.18
CA GLN A 19 -4.15 10.20 0.99
C GLN A 19 -4.91 8.90 0.76
N PHE A 20 -4.21 7.92 0.19
CA PHE A 20 -4.78 6.62 -0.16
C PHE A 20 -4.00 5.49 0.49
N THR A 21 -4.68 4.37 0.68
CA THR A 21 -4.09 3.07 0.99
C THR A 21 -4.76 2.01 0.13
N THR A 22 -4.16 0.83 0.05
CA THR A 22 -4.75 -0.28 -0.70
C THR A 22 -5.49 -1.23 0.22
N PHE A 23 -6.48 -1.93 -0.32
CA PHE A 23 -7.14 -3.01 0.43
C PHE A 23 -6.14 -4.09 0.89
N ILE A 24 -5.05 -4.29 0.15
CA ILE A 24 -3.95 -5.22 0.48
C ILE A 24 -3.30 -4.80 1.80
N THR A 25 -2.85 -3.55 1.88
CA THR A 25 -2.21 -2.98 3.08
C THR A 25 -3.16 -3.04 4.28
N ILE A 26 -4.43 -2.72 4.06
CA ILE A 26 -5.47 -2.83 5.10
C ILE A 26 -5.62 -4.28 5.58
N GLY A 27 -5.67 -5.25 4.67
CA GLY A 27 -5.75 -6.67 5.02
C GLY A 27 -4.58 -7.14 5.87
N GLU A 28 -3.35 -6.73 5.52
CA GLU A 28 -2.14 -7.03 6.31
C GLU A 28 -2.19 -6.43 7.71
N LEU A 29 -2.67 -5.18 7.83
CA LEU A 29 -2.81 -4.54 9.13
C LEU A 29 -3.85 -5.24 10.01
N VAL A 30 -5.03 -5.55 9.45
CA VAL A 30 -6.09 -6.27 10.16
C VAL A 30 -5.60 -7.66 10.58
N TYR A 31 -4.90 -8.38 9.70
CA TYR A 31 -4.23 -9.63 10.06
C TYR A 31 -3.28 -9.47 11.26
N GLY A 32 -2.46 -8.41 11.27
CA GLY A 32 -1.59 -8.06 12.39
C GLY A 32 -2.36 -7.78 13.69
N VAL A 33 -3.52 -7.12 13.62
CA VAL A 33 -4.41 -6.89 14.76
C VAL A 33 -4.92 -8.21 15.33
N HIS A 34 -5.39 -9.12 14.48
CA HIS A 34 -5.91 -10.42 14.90
C HIS A 34 -4.84 -11.33 15.54
N ARG A 35 -3.56 -11.12 15.22
CA ARG A 35 -2.43 -11.82 15.83
C ARG A 35 -1.92 -11.18 17.13
N SER A 36 -2.43 -10.02 17.51
CA SER A 36 -1.94 -9.26 18.66
C SER A 36 -2.62 -9.67 19.96
N ASN A 37 -1.86 -9.70 21.05
CA ASN A 37 -2.41 -9.82 22.41
C ASN A 37 -3.21 -8.57 22.87
N ARG A 38 -3.25 -7.52 22.06
CA ARG A 38 -4.00 -6.26 22.31
C ARG A 38 -5.09 -6.04 21.27
N LYS A 39 -5.70 -7.12 20.78
CA LYS A 39 -6.66 -7.12 19.67
C LYS A 39 -7.79 -6.13 19.87
N GLU A 40 -8.47 -6.15 21.01
CA GLU A 40 -9.65 -5.31 21.28
C GLU A 40 -9.29 -3.82 21.25
N TYR A 41 -8.16 -3.46 21.87
CA TYR A 41 -7.64 -2.09 21.81
C TYR A 41 -7.34 -1.65 20.37
N LEU A 42 -6.67 -2.51 19.58
CA LEU A 42 -6.30 -2.18 18.21
C LEU A 42 -7.52 -2.09 17.28
N LEU A 43 -8.51 -2.98 17.41
CA LEU A 43 -9.76 -2.90 16.64
C LEU A 43 -10.48 -1.59 16.90
N ARG A 44 -10.56 -1.18 18.18
CA ARG A 44 -11.14 0.12 18.54
C ARG A 44 -10.38 1.29 17.90
N GLN A 45 -9.05 1.24 17.85
CA GLN A 45 -8.26 2.28 17.14
C GLN A 45 -8.51 2.29 15.63
N PHE A 46 -8.74 1.12 15.02
CA PHE A 46 -9.12 1.03 13.60
C PHE A 46 -10.46 1.73 13.36
N GLU A 47 -11.47 1.41 14.17
CA GLU A 47 -12.82 1.96 14.07
C GLU A 47 -12.88 3.47 14.34
N GLU A 48 -12.23 3.94 15.40
CA GLU A 48 -12.33 5.34 15.83
C GLU A 48 -11.41 6.29 15.05
N ARG A 49 -10.33 5.78 14.44
CA ARG A 49 -9.28 6.65 13.85
C ARG A 49 -8.95 6.33 12.41
N LEU A 50 -8.73 5.05 12.08
CA LEU A 50 -8.25 4.71 10.75
C LEU A 50 -9.37 4.75 9.72
N TRP A 51 -10.46 4.00 9.95
CA TRP A 51 -11.55 3.89 8.97
C TRP A 51 -12.19 5.20 8.54
N PRO A 52 -12.41 6.19 9.41
CA PRO A 52 -12.99 7.46 8.99
C PRO A 52 -12.07 8.32 8.11
N MET A 53 -10.77 8.01 8.06
CA MET A 53 -9.74 8.88 7.47
C MET A 53 -9.08 8.30 6.21
N VAL A 54 -9.25 7.01 5.92
CA VAL A 54 -8.51 6.34 4.84
C VAL A 54 -9.35 6.16 3.58
N HIS A 55 -8.81 6.61 2.44
CA HIS A 55 -9.33 6.23 1.13
C HIS A 55 -8.71 4.90 0.71
N ILE A 56 -9.52 3.85 0.72
CA ILE A 56 -9.07 2.48 0.42
C ILE A 56 -9.33 2.19 -1.06
N LEU A 57 -8.26 1.94 -1.80
CA LEU A 57 -8.35 1.54 -3.20
C LEU A 57 -8.56 0.03 -3.32
N PRO A 58 -9.58 -0.40 -4.10
CA PRO A 58 -9.84 -1.81 -4.35
C PRO A 58 -8.82 -2.39 -5.34
N PHE A 59 -8.81 -3.71 -5.44
CA PHE A 59 -8.19 -4.40 -6.58
C PHE A 59 -9.28 -4.75 -7.58
N ASP A 60 -9.52 -3.81 -8.50
CA ASP A 60 -10.54 -3.92 -9.54
C ASP A 60 -10.00 -4.58 -10.82
N SER A 61 -10.81 -4.59 -11.88
CA SER A 61 -10.43 -5.17 -13.17
C SER A 61 -9.21 -4.48 -13.79
N SER A 62 -9.10 -3.16 -13.69
CA SER A 62 -7.96 -2.41 -14.22
C SER A 62 -6.67 -2.78 -13.48
N ALA A 63 -6.72 -2.87 -12.15
CA ALA A 63 -5.60 -3.34 -11.33
C ALA A 63 -5.25 -4.81 -11.67
N ALA A 64 -6.25 -5.66 -11.94
CA ALA A 64 -6.03 -7.06 -12.31
C ALA A 64 -5.31 -7.22 -13.67
N GLU A 65 -5.70 -6.42 -14.68
CA GLU A 65 -5.05 -6.39 -15.99
C GLU A 65 -3.59 -5.92 -15.87
N ALA A 66 -3.36 -4.81 -15.17
CA ALA A 66 -2.02 -4.29 -14.92
C ALA A 66 -1.16 -5.31 -14.15
N PHE A 67 -1.71 -5.91 -13.09
CA PHE A 67 -1.04 -6.94 -12.30
C PHE A 67 -0.58 -8.11 -13.18
N GLY A 68 -1.45 -8.63 -14.04
CA GLY A 68 -1.13 -9.76 -14.91
C GLY A 68 0.01 -9.43 -15.88
N GLY A 69 -0.07 -8.26 -16.52
CA GLY A 69 0.96 -7.79 -17.45
C GLY A 69 2.32 -7.60 -16.77
N ILE A 70 2.36 -6.84 -15.68
CA ILE A 70 3.58 -6.57 -14.91
C ILE A 70 4.17 -7.88 -14.39
N ARG A 71 3.34 -8.79 -13.87
CA ARG A 71 3.81 -10.08 -13.37
C ARG A 71 4.54 -10.87 -14.44
N ALA A 72 3.92 -11.02 -15.61
CA ALA A 72 4.48 -11.78 -16.72
C ALA A 72 5.77 -11.14 -17.25
N GLU A 73 5.89 -9.82 -17.23
CA GLU A 73 7.11 -9.10 -17.58
C GLU A 73 8.24 -9.35 -16.57
N LEU A 74 7.95 -9.17 -15.27
CA LEU A 74 8.93 -9.37 -14.20
C LEU A 74 9.41 -10.81 -14.10
N GLU A 75 8.52 -11.79 -14.28
CA GLU A 75 8.89 -13.21 -14.30
C GLU A 75 9.79 -13.53 -15.50
N ARG A 76 9.48 -13.02 -16.71
CA ARG A 76 10.34 -13.16 -17.89
C ARG A 76 11.72 -12.51 -17.71
N ALA A 77 11.79 -11.41 -16.98
CA ALA A 77 13.03 -10.72 -16.66
C ALA A 77 13.83 -11.34 -15.49
N GLY A 78 13.35 -12.44 -14.89
CA GLY A 78 14.02 -13.09 -13.76
C GLY A 78 13.98 -12.26 -12.46
N ALA A 79 13.08 -11.29 -12.36
CA ALA A 79 12.97 -10.35 -11.23
C ALA A 79 11.57 -10.37 -10.59
N PRO A 80 11.03 -11.54 -10.20
CA PRO A 80 9.68 -11.64 -9.67
C PRO A 80 9.51 -10.79 -8.41
N LEU A 81 8.28 -10.30 -8.22
CA LEU A 81 7.87 -9.52 -7.06
C LEU A 81 6.83 -10.31 -6.25
N ALA A 82 6.84 -10.12 -4.93
CA ALA A 82 5.85 -10.75 -4.06
C ALA A 82 4.44 -10.26 -4.44
N LYS A 83 3.44 -11.17 -4.36
CA LYS A 83 2.07 -10.84 -4.76
C LYS A 83 1.50 -9.60 -4.05
N PRO A 84 1.67 -9.39 -2.73
CA PRO A 84 1.17 -8.18 -2.07
C PRO A 84 1.79 -6.89 -2.64
N ASP A 85 3.12 -6.83 -2.75
CA ASP A 85 3.84 -5.68 -3.33
C ASP A 85 3.39 -5.42 -4.77
N LEU A 86 3.24 -6.48 -5.57
CA LEU A 86 2.78 -6.35 -6.95
C LEU A 86 1.32 -5.88 -7.05
N SER A 87 0.44 -6.36 -6.17
CA SER A 87 -0.94 -5.88 -6.09
C SER A 87 -1.00 -4.40 -5.70
N ILE A 88 -0.20 -3.98 -4.72
CA ILE A 88 -0.11 -2.57 -4.31
C ILE A 88 0.38 -1.70 -5.48
N GLY A 89 1.45 -2.12 -6.14
CA GLY A 89 2.01 -1.37 -7.26
C GLY A 89 1.07 -1.30 -8.46
N ALA A 90 0.35 -2.38 -8.77
CA ALA A 90 -0.65 -2.39 -9.84
C ALA A 90 -1.82 -1.42 -9.54
N ILE A 91 -2.35 -1.43 -8.32
CA ILE A 91 -3.41 -0.49 -7.89
C ILE A 91 -2.92 0.96 -8.00
N ALA A 92 -1.71 1.25 -7.50
CA ALA A 92 -1.17 2.60 -7.54
C ALA A 92 -0.92 3.07 -8.99
N LEU A 93 -0.38 2.19 -9.84
CA LEU A 93 -0.12 2.49 -11.25
C LEU A 93 -1.41 2.86 -12.00
N THR A 94 -2.48 2.06 -11.84
CA THR A 94 -3.74 2.31 -12.57
C THR A 94 -4.49 3.54 -12.07
N ASN A 95 -4.22 3.98 -10.85
CA ASN A 95 -4.78 5.20 -10.27
C ASN A 95 -3.88 6.43 -10.45
N ASN A 96 -2.74 6.32 -11.16
CA ASN A 96 -1.74 7.38 -11.33
C ASN A 96 -1.22 7.94 -9.99
N LEU A 97 -1.00 7.07 -9.01
CA LEU A 97 -0.54 7.44 -7.67
C LEU A 97 0.93 7.07 -7.43
N THR A 98 1.53 7.74 -6.45
CA THR A 98 2.89 7.46 -5.97
C THR A 98 2.83 6.50 -4.79
N VAL A 99 3.61 5.42 -4.83
CA VAL A 99 3.74 4.49 -3.70
C VAL A 99 4.76 5.04 -2.71
N VAL A 100 4.33 5.24 -1.47
CA VAL A 100 5.23 5.56 -0.36
C VAL A 100 5.59 4.27 0.37
N ALA A 101 6.84 3.84 0.27
CA ALA A 101 7.29 2.59 0.87
C ALA A 101 8.76 2.65 1.32
N GLY A 102 9.06 2.00 2.45
CA GLY A 102 10.44 1.86 2.93
C GLY A 102 11.32 0.98 2.03
N ASN A 103 10.71 0.11 1.22
CA ASN A 103 11.43 -0.76 0.28
C ASN A 103 11.22 -0.31 -1.17
N VAL A 104 11.77 0.86 -1.50
CA VAL A 104 11.68 1.45 -2.85
C VAL A 104 12.18 0.50 -3.93
N ARG A 105 13.20 -0.31 -3.64
CA ARG A 105 13.82 -1.24 -4.61
C ARG A 105 12.86 -2.32 -5.13
N HIS A 106 11.82 -2.66 -4.37
CA HIS A 106 10.80 -3.62 -4.79
C HIS A 106 9.87 -2.99 -5.82
N PHE A 107 9.29 -1.85 -5.49
CA PHE A 107 8.32 -1.14 -6.32
C PHE A 107 8.96 -0.51 -7.56
N ALA A 108 10.21 -0.08 -7.50
CA ALA A 108 10.94 0.49 -8.63
C ALA A 108 11.13 -0.50 -9.80
N ARG A 109 10.83 -1.79 -9.62
CA ARG A 109 10.82 -2.79 -10.70
C ARG A 109 9.60 -2.66 -11.60
N ILE A 110 8.53 -2.02 -11.13
CA ILE A 110 7.28 -1.86 -11.87
C ILE A 110 7.43 -0.68 -12.83
N PRO A 111 7.41 -0.90 -14.16
CA PRO A 111 7.58 0.18 -15.12
C PRO A 111 6.50 1.25 -14.97
N GLY A 112 6.91 2.53 -14.98
CA GLY A 112 6.01 3.68 -14.90
C GLY A 112 5.52 4.03 -13.48
N LEU A 113 5.77 3.17 -12.48
CA LEU A 113 5.33 3.43 -11.11
C LEU A 113 6.23 4.45 -10.42
N GLN A 114 5.62 5.51 -9.87
CA GLN A 114 6.33 6.47 -9.01
C GLN A 114 6.44 5.93 -7.59
N VAL A 115 7.61 6.05 -6.99
CA VAL A 115 7.90 5.51 -5.65
C VAL A 115 8.74 6.50 -4.85
N GLU A 116 8.32 6.78 -3.62
CA GLU A 116 9.04 7.63 -2.68
C GLU A 116 9.33 6.90 -1.36
N ASN A 117 10.44 7.26 -0.71
CA ASN A 117 10.72 6.81 0.67
C ASN A 117 10.55 7.98 1.65
N TRP A 118 9.58 7.86 2.56
CA TRP A 118 9.37 8.81 3.67
C TRP A 118 9.67 8.20 5.05
N ILE A 119 10.28 7.01 5.08
CA ILE A 119 10.54 6.21 6.29
C ILE A 119 12.03 6.22 6.62
#